data_AF-A0A918BJ18-F1
#
_entry.id   AF-A0A918BJ18-F1
#
_cell.length_a   1.000
_cell.length_b   1.000
_cell.length_c   1.000
_cell.angle_alpha   90.00
_cell.angle_beta   90.00
_cell.angle_gamma   90.00
#
_symmetry.space_group_name_H-M   'P 1'
#
loop_
_entity.id
_entity.type
_entity.pdbx_description
1 polymer ?
#
loop_
_entity_poly.entity_id
_entity_poly.type
_entity_poly.pdbx_seq_one_letter_code
_entity_poly.pdbx_strand_id
1 'polypeptide(L)'
;MPPSSSSSNTDGYDLVLRLLLGVLAVVVPLSHLAWLSGNITAYLTGTSWAPYQPTNALLHPEQVWSDAGETSLLIGARIVPVLLLLALGVGAGVLWARHNNRSGGRKKITDMAKARDIEPLMAKAITDKARSLRPSLKDSKHIDAKDTGILLGNLQGSRHEVRMGFEDVAVAIMAPRSGKTTSLAIPSMLGAPGPVLLTSNKAAGDAFTTAYEARAQAGVVWTMDPQQIAHAAREMWWNPLASATTLDGANRLAGHFLAASVDASQQGDFWSKAGSNILSQLLLAAALDERPITDIMQWLAFPADRTPLDILRDHDFAAVAAQLKGTVEGPPETRDGIYETARQYASALLNAEIAAWVTPQKDVPEFRPEQFVTSTDTLFLLSKDGGGGASALIAACADSVMRAATAQAERAGGRLDPPMLAILDEAANVCKISDLPDLYSHLGSRGIIPITILQSYRQGQKVWGDAGMDAMWSASTVKVIGSGIDDPDFADKLSRLIGDHDVETTSTSHSESGKSTSVSMRQERILPADAIRALPKGTALCFATGMRAAMLDLRPWYREPGAEELSAASARASQAITARAVAKHAPTQSDLGLAT
;
A
#
# COMPACT_ATOMS: atom_id res chain seq x y z
N MET A 1 10.16 55.71 -15.75
CA MET A 1 8.86 55.90 -16.43
C MET A 1 7.99 54.70 -16.09
N PRO A 2 6.82 54.88 -15.44
CA PRO A 2 5.90 53.77 -15.20
C PRO A 2 5.11 53.45 -16.49
N PRO A 3 4.60 52.21 -16.67
CA PRO A 3 3.79 51.88 -17.83
C PRO A 3 2.39 52.49 -17.69
N SER A 4 1.93 53.10 -18.77
CA SER A 4 0.58 53.63 -18.94
C SER A 4 -0.44 52.49 -18.97
N SER A 5 -1.34 52.45 -17.99
CA SER A 5 -2.55 51.62 -18.04
C SER A 5 -3.57 52.27 -18.98
N SER A 6 -3.71 51.75 -20.20
CA SER A 6 -4.88 52.04 -21.03
C SER A 6 -6.07 51.23 -20.50
N SER A 7 -6.91 51.86 -19.68
CA SER A 7 -8.24 51.35 -19.36
C SER A 7 -9.09 51.39 -20.64
N SER A 8 -9.25 50.24 -21.27
CA SER A 8 -10.06 50.08 -22.46
C SER A 8 -11.54 50.30 -22.13
N ASN A 9 -12.20 51.16 -22.89
CA ASN A 9 -13.62 51.56 -22.79
C ASN A 9 -14.62 50.42 -23.15
N THR A 10 -14.18 49.16 -23.04
CA THR A 10 -14.86 47.95 -23.54
C THR A 10 -15.80 47.32 -22.52
N ASP A 11 -15.61 47.59 -21.21
CA ASP A 11 -16.37 46.92 -20.14
C ASP A 11 -17.86 47.32 -20.10
N GLY A 12 -18.20 48.55 -20.50
CA GLY A 12 -19.59 49.04 -20.50
C GLY A 12 -20.47 48.37 -21.55
N TYR A 13 -19.95 48.20 -22.77
CA TYR A 13 -20.67 47.51 -23.85
C TYR A 13 -20.85 46.02 -23.55
N ASP A 14 -19.86 45.40 -22.89
CA ASP A 14 -19.90 43.98 -22.53
C ASP A 14 -20.93 43.68 -21.44
N LEU A 15 -21.11 44.60 -20.48
CA LEU A 15 -22.15 44.50 -19.45
C LEU A 15 -23.56 44.63 -20.04
N VAL A 16 -23.79 45.62 -20.91
CA VAL A 16 -25.09 45.83 -21.56
C VAL A 16 -25.44 44.63 -22.45
N LEU A 17 -24.47 44.10 -23.20
CA LEU A 17 -24.68 42.92 -24.04
C LEU A 17 -25.04 41.68 -23.22
N ARG A 18 -24.37 41.44 -22.09
CA ARG A 18 -24.66 40.31 -21.19
C ARG A 18 -26.04 40.42 -20.56
N LEU A 19 -26.45 41.62 -20.14
CA LEU A 19 -27.79 41.87 -19.61
C LEU A 19 -28.86 41.61 -20.68
N LEU A 20 -28.64 42.08 -21.91
CA LEU A 20 -29.57 41.92 -23.02
C LEU A 20 -29.71 40.44 -23.42
N LEU A 21 -28.60 39.70 -23.48
CA LEU A 21 -28.59 38.25 -23.69
C LEU A 21 -29.30 37.49 -22.56
N GLY A 22 -29.10 37.90 -21.30
CA GLY A 22 -29.77 37.31 -20.14
C GLY A 22 -31.29 37.52 -20.17
N VAL A 23 -31.74 38.72 -20.52
CA VAL A 23 -33.17 39.02 -20.69
C VAL A 23 -33.77 38.20 -21.84
N LEU A 24 -33.08 38.12 -22.98
CA LEU A 24 -33.54 37.35 -24.14
C LEU A 24 -33.66 35.85 -23.82
N ALA A 25 -32.70 35.30 -23.06
CA ALA A 25 -32.67 33.90 -22.65
C ALA A 25 -33.83 33.51 -21.71
N VAL A 26 -34.48 34.48 -21.06
CA VAL A 26 -35.65 34.25 -20.19
C VAL A 26 -36.96 34.55 -20.93
N VAL A 27 -37.04 35.71 -21.58
CA VAL A 27 -38.29 36.20 -22.20
C VAL A 27 -38.70 35.35 -23.39
N VAL A 28 -37.76 34.95 -24.25
CA VAL A 28 -38.08 34.16 -25.45
C VAL A 28 -38.66 32.80 -25.05
N PRO A 29 -37.98 31.94 -24.26
CA PRO A 29 -38.56 30.65 -23.87
C PRO A 29 -39.86 30.78 -23.09
N LEU A 30 -39.96 31.78 -22.20
CA LEU A 30 -41.19 32.02 -21.44
C LEU A 30 -42.38 32.34 -22.35
N SER A 31 -42.17 33.12 -23.40
CA SER A 31 -43.23 33.45 -24.38
C SER A 31 -43.72 32.24 -25.18
N HIS A 32 -42.82 31.32 -25.54
CA HIS A 32 -43.19 30.06 -26.20
C HIS A 32 -43.90 29.10 -25.25
N LEU A 33 -43.44 29.02 -23.99
CA LEU A 33 -44.08 28.19 -22.97
C LEU A 33 -45.48 28.71 -22.62
N ALA A 34 -45.67 30.04 -22.55
CA ALA A 34 -46.97 30.69 -22.35
C ALA A 34 -47.96 30.33 -23.46
N TRP A 35 -47.52 30.38 -24.72
CA TRP A 35 -48.36 29.97 -25.84
C TRP A 35 -48.72 28.47 -25.82
N LEU A 36 -47.72 27.61 -25.58
CA LEU A 36 -47.92 26.16 -25.62
C LEU A 36 -48.83 25.70 -24.48
N SER A 37 -48.56 26.12 -23.25
CA SER A 37 -49.36 25.71 -22.08
C SER A 37 -50.72 26.41 -22.03
N GLY A 38 -50.83 27.64 -22.53
CA GLY A 38 -52.12 28.30 -22.74
C GLY A 38 -53.00 27.54 -23.72
N ASN A 39 -52.45 27.05 -24.84
CA ASN A 39 -53.21 26.25 -25.82
C ASN A 39 -53.58 24.85 -25.31
N ILE A 40 -52.70 24.19 -24.57
CA ILE A 40 -53.03 22.91 -23.91
C ILE A 40 -54.16 23.12 -22.90
N THR A 41 -54.11 24.20 -22.14
CA THR A 41 -55.17 24.53 -21.17
C THR A 41 -56.47 24.86 -21.88
N ALA A 42 -56.43 25.65 -22.95
CA ALA A 42 -57.58 25.98 -23.79
C ALA A 42 -58.27 24.71 -24.32
N TYR A 43 -57.49 23.80 -24.91
CA TYR A 43 -57.98 22.50 -25.39
C TYR A 43 -58.66 21.68 -24.28
N LEU A 44 -58.06 21.61 -23.09
CA LEU A 44 -58.63 20.90 -21.93
C LEU A 44 -59.90 21.54 -21.38
N THR A 45 -60.07 22.86 -21.55
CA THR A 45 -61.26 23.61 -21.13
C THR A 45 -62.33 23.74 -22.22
N GLY A 46 -62.13 23.12 -23.38
CA GLY A 46 -63.10 23.12 -24.48
C GLY A 46 -63.09 24.38 -25.36
N THR A 47 -62.05 25.21 -25.28
CA THR A 47 -61.86 26.39 -26.14
C THR A 47 -60.96 26.07 -27.34
N SER A 48 -61.09 26.85 -28.41
CA SER A 48 -60.36 26.61 -29.67
C SER A 48 -58.86 26.89 -29.53
N TRP A 49 -58.05 26.08 -30.22
CA TRP A 49 -56.60 26.28 -30.30
C TRP A 49 -56.26 27.59 -31.04
N ALA A 50 -55.45 28.44 -30.41
CA ALA A 50 -55.09 29.74 -30.95
C ALA A 50 -53.86 29.66 -31.89
N PRO A 51 -53.81 30.51 -32.95
CA PRO A 51 -52.64 30.63 -33.83
C PRO A 51 -51.36 30.98 -33.07
N TYR A 52 -50.21 30.70 -33.66
CA TYR A 52 -48.91 30.93 -33.05
C TYR A 52 -48.61 32.41 -32.81
N GLN A 53 -48.77 32.86 -31.55
CA GLN A 53 -48.56 34.24 -31.12
C GLN A 53 -47.92 34.30 -29.71
N PRO A 54 -46.63 33.92 -29.56
CA PRO A 54 -45.98 33.77 -28.26
C PRO A 54 -45.84 35.08 -27.47
N THR A 55 -45.62 36.21 -28.15
CA THR A 55 -45.54 37.53 -27.51
C THR A 55 -46.87 37.95 -26.90
N ASN A 56 -47.96 37.76 -27.64
CA ASN A 56 -49.31 38.08 -27.19
C ASN A 56 -49.78 37.10 -26.12
N ALA A 57 -49.40 35.81 -26.21
CA ALA A 57 -49.70 34.84 -25.18
C ALA A 57 -49.06 35.18 -23.82
N LEU A 58 -47.89 35.84 -23.82
CA LEU A 58 -47.20 36.27 -22.61
C LEU A 58 -47.74 37.60 -22.06
N LEU A 59 -47.96 38.59 -22.93
CA LEU A 59 -48.31 39.96 -22.53
C LEU A 59 -49.81 40.19 -22.40
N HIS A 60 -50.60 39.58 -23.29
CA HIS A 60 -52.05 39.78 -23.43
C HIS A 60 -52.79 38.45 -23.66
N PRO A 61 -52.69 37.46 -22.74
CA PRO A 61 -53.33 36.15 -22.90
C PRO A 61 -54.85 36.24 -23.10
N GLU A 62 -55.49 37.26 -22.54
CA GLU A 62 -56.92 37.58 -22.71
C GLU A 62 -57.31 37.92 -24.15
N GLN A 63 -56.38 38.38 -24.99
CA GLN A 63 -56.62 38.66 -26.41
C GLN A 63 -56.46 37.41 -27.29
N VAL A 64 -55.69 36.43 -26.81
CA VAL A 64 -55.37 35.20 -27.55
C VAL A 64 -56.44 34.14 -27.31
N TRP A 65 -56.97 34.04 -26.09
CA TRP A 65 -58.06 33.13 -25.74
C TRP A 65 -59.22 33.90 -25.08
N SER A 66 -59.98 34.65 -25.89
CA SER A 66 -61.10 35.49 -25.43
C SER A 66 -62.22 34.71 -24.74
N ASP A 67 -62.39 33.43 -25.11
CA ASP A 67 -63.50 32.59 -24.67
C ASP A 67 -63.10 31.69 -23.48
N ALA A 68 -61.86 31.79 -23.00
CA ALA A 68 -61.34 30.99 -21.90
C ALA A 68 -61.64 31.64 -20.55
N GLY A 69 -62.03 30.83 -19.56
CA GLY A 69 -62.31 31.32 -18.21
C GLY A 69 -61.08 31.93 -17.55
N GLU A 70 -61.27 32.98 -16.75
CA GLU A 70 -60.18 33.76 -16.14
C GLU A 70 -59.20 32.91 -15.30
N THR A 71 -59.71 31.89 -14.60
CA THR A 71 -58.90 30.91 -13.86
C THR A 71 -58.07 30.00 -14.76
N SER A 72 -58.60 29.60 -15.91
CA SER A 72 -57.87 28.77 -16.88
C SER A 72 -56.72 29.53 -17.54
N LEU A 73 -56.93 30.81 -17.86
CA LEU A 73 -55.91 31.71 -18.40
C LEU A 73 -54.79 31.97 -17.38
N LEU A 74 -55.15 32.18 -16.11
CA LEU A 74 -54.18 32.42 -15.04
C LEU A 74 -53.28 31.20 -14.80
N ILE A 75 -53.86 29.99 -14.79
CA ILE A 75 -53.08 28.76 -14.61
C ILE A 75 -52.26 28.46 -15.87
N GLY A 76 -52.91 28.43 -17.04
CA GLY A 76 -52.34 27.97 -18.30
C GLY A 76 -51.33 28.93 -18.92
N ALA A 77 -51.60 30.24 -18.93
CA ALA A 77 -50.76 31.21 -19.62
C ALA A 77 -49.79 31.96 -18.71
N ARG A 78 -49.93 31.88 -17.37
CA ARG A 78 -49.07 32.61 -16.42
C ARG A 78 -48.33 31.69 -15.43
N ILE A 79 -49.04 30.80 -14.72
CA ILE A 79 -48.40 29.98 -13.67
C ILE A 79 -47.57 28.83 -14.27
N VAL A 80 -48.17 28.02 -15.15
CA VAL A 80 -47.51 26.83 -15.74
C VAL A 80 -46.23 27.19 -16.52
N PRO A 81 -46.19 28.24 -17.37
CA PRO A 81 -44.97 28.64 -18.09
C PRO A 81 -43.81 28.99 -17.18
N VAL A 82 -44.10 29.73 -16.10
CA VAL A 82 -43.08 30.17 -15.14
C VAL A 82 -42.51 28.97 -14.38
N LEU A 83 -43.38 28.04 -13.94
CA LEU A 83 -42.94 26.81 -13.28
C LEU A 83 -42.11 25.91 -14.21
N LEU A 84 -42.52 25.77 -15.48
CA LEU A 84 -41.77 25.01 -16.48
C LEU A 84 -40.40 25.65 -16.78
N LEU A 85 -40.33 26.98 -16.88
CA LEU A 85 -39.08 27.69 -17.08
C LEU A 85 -38.13 27.51 -15.88
N LEU A 86 -38.65 27.60 -14.66
CA LEU A 86 -37.87 27.36 -13.44
C LEU A 86 -37.37 25.91 -13.37
N ALA A 87 -38.23 24.93 -13.69
CA ALA A 87 -37.83 23.52 -13.71
C ALA A 87 -36.74 23.23 -14.77
N LEU A 88 -36.87 23.81 -15.97
CA LEU A 88 -35.85 23.72 -17.02
C LEU A 88 -34.55 24.41 -16.60
N GLY A 89 -34.63 25.57 -15.95
CA GLY A 89 -33.47 26.30 -15.42
C GLY A 89 -32.73 25.50 -14.35
N VAL A 90 -33.45 24.90 -13.40
CA VAL A 90 -32.87 24.01 -12.38
C VAL A 90 -32.28 22.76 -13.03
N GLY A 91 -32.97 22.14 -13.98
CA GLY A 91 -32.46 20.97 -14.72
C GLY A 91 -31.17 21.28 -15.49
N ALA A 92 -31.13 22.40 -16.22
CA ALA A 92 -29.95 22.88 -16.92
C ALA A 92 -28.83 23.23 -15.94
N GLY A 93 -29.14 23.87 -14.80
CA GLY A 93 -28.18 24.17 -13.74
C GLY A 93 -27.59 22.91 -13.10
N VAL A 94 -28.39 21.87 -12.85
CA VAL A 94 -27.93 20.57 -12.34
C VAL A 94 -27.09 19.83 -13.38
N LEU A 95 -27.48 19.85 -14.66
CA LEU A 95 -26.70 19.25 -15.75
C LEU A 95 -25.37 19.99 -15.95
N TRP A 96 -25.39 21.32 -15.91
CA TRP A 96 -24.20 22.16 -16.00
C TRP A 96 -23.31 21.96 -14.78
N ALA A 97 -23.85 21.93 -13.56
CA ALA A 97 -23.08 21.61 -12.36
C ALA A 97 -22.51 20.19 -12.39
N ARG A 98 -23.22 19.20 -12.92
CA ARG A 98 -22.68 17.84 -13.15
C ARG A 98 -21.59 17.80 -14.22
N HIS A 99 -21.69 18.63 -15.25
CA HIS A 99 -20.71 18.73 -16.32
C HIS A 99 -19.47 19.56 -15.90
N ASN A 100 -19.65 20.59 -15.08
CA ASN A 100 -18.58 21.47 -14.61
C ASN A 100 -17.95 20.98 -13.28
N ASN A 101 -18.66 20.20 -12.46
CA ASN A 101 -17.98 19.40 -11.41
C ASN A 101 -17.16 18.23 -11.99
N ARG A 102 -17.21 17.99 -13.32
CA ARG A 102 -16.19 17.19 -14.02
C ARG A 102 -14.96 18.02 -14.44
N SER A 103 -15.07 19.35 -14.51
CA SER A 103 -13.97 20.25 -14.91
C SER A 103 -13.10 20.75 -13.75
N GLY A 104 -13.46 20.43 -12.50
CA GLY A 104 -12.50 20.35 -11.39
C GLY A 104 -11.61 19.10 -11.44
N GLY A 105 -11.77 18.26 -12.46
CA GLY A 105 -10.99 17.04 -12.66
C GLY A 105 -9.56 17.36 -13.06
N ARG A 106 -8.61 16.84 -12.27
CA ARG A 106 -7.20 16.63 -12.64
C ARG A 106 -7.04 16.48 -14.15
N LYS A 107 -6.16 17.27 -14.80
CA LYS A 107 -5.79 17.08 -16.21
C LYS A 107 -5.51 15.59 -16.43
N LYS A 108 -6.40 14.92 -17.18
CA LYS A 108 -6.22 13.51 -17.52
C LYS A 108 -5.02 13.42 -18.44
N ILE A 109 -3.93 12.80 -17.99
CA ILE A 109 -2.75 12.56 -18.81
C ILE A 109 -3.21 11.60 -19.92
N THR A 110 -3.26 12.08 -21.16
CA THR A 110 -3.98 11.44 -22.28
C THR A 110 -3.32 10.15 -22.77
N ASP A 111 -2.03 9.99 -22.51
CA ASP A 111 -1.19 8.94 -23.11
C ASP A 111 -0.70 7.86 -22.13
N MET A 112 -1.25 7.87 -20.91
CA MET A 112 -1.10 6.76 -19.96
C MET A 112 -1.92 5.53 -20.40
N ALA A 113 -1.63 4.37 -19.80
CA ALA A 113 -2.32 3.12 -20.10
C ALA A 113 -3.84 3.24 -19.92
N LYS A 114 -4.59 2.67 -20.87
CA LYS A 114 -6.04 2.49 -20.82
C LYS A 114 -6.37 1.06 -20.42
N ALA A 115 -7.63 0.76 -20.12
CA ALA A 115 -8.05 -0.56 -19.65
C ALA A 115 -7.63 -1.72 -20.58
N ARG A 116 -7.57 -1.49 -21.89
CA ARG A 116 -7.09 -2.46 -22.88
C ARG A 116 -5.58 -2.73 -22.82
N ASP A 117 -4.78 -1.76 -22.39
CA ASP A 117 -3.32 -1.86 -22.35
C ASP A 117 -2.84 -2.60 -21.09
N ILE A 118 -3.73 -2.75 -20.09
CA ILE A 118 -3.52 -3.47 -18.83
C ILE A 118 -4.59 -4.54 -18.61
N GLU A 119 -5.17 -5.08 -19.70
CA GLU A 119 -6.22 -6.12 -19.64
C GLU A 119 -5.91 -7.26 -18.67
N PRO A 120 -4.67 -7.79 -18.58
CA PRO A 120 -4.37 -8.90 -17.66
C PRO A 120 -4.54 -8.57 -16.17
N LEU A 121 -4.55 -7.29 -15.79
CA LEU A 121 -4.80 -6.83 -14.42
C LEU A 121 -6.28 -6.48 -14.16
N MET A 122 -7.14 -6.59 -15.18
CA MET A 122 -8.57 -6.29 -15.08
C MET A 122 -9.37 -7.51 -14.59
N ALA A 123 -10.56 -7.23 -14.06
CA ALA A 123 -11.43 -8.19 -13.38
C ALA A 123 -11.62 -9.54 -14.11
N LYS A 124 -11.82 -9.56 -15.44
CA LYS A 124 -12.02 -10.82 -16.18
C LYS A 124 -10.76 -11.67 -16.21
N ALA A 125 -9.66 -11.10 -16.74
CA ALA A 125 -8.40 -11.82 -16.90
C ALA A 125 -7.82 -12.26 -15.55
N ILE A 126 -7.94 -11.41 -14.52
CA ILE A 126 -7.46 -11.74 -13.18
C ILE A 126 -8.28 -12.86 -12.52
N THR A 127 -9.58 -12.95 -12.81
CA THR A 127 -10.44 -14.07 -12.34
C THR A 127 -10.05 -15.38 -13.02
N ASP A 128 -9.83 -15.34 -14.33
CA ASP A 128 -9.37 -16.52 -15.09
C ASP A 128 -7.99 -16.99 -14.61
N LYS A 129 -7.09 -16.02 -14.37
CA LYS A 129 -5.77 -16.26 -13.77
C LYS A 129 -5.87 -16.85 -12.37
N ALA A 130 -6.75 -16.34 -11.51
CA ALA A 130 -6.96 -16.89 -10.17
C ALA A 130 -7.48 -18.33 -10.18
N ARG A 131 -8.35 -18.67 -11.14
CA ARG A 131 -8.85 -20.04 -11.34
C ARG A 131 -7.74 -21.01 -11.79
N SER A 132 -6.84 -20.56 -12.65
CA SER A 132 -5.64 -21.33 -13.02
C SER A 132 -4.65 -21.42 -11.87
N LEU A 133 -4.53 -20.31 -11.14
CA LEU A 133 -3.82 -20.10 -9.88
C LEU A 133 -4.12 -21.26 -8.94
N ARG A 134 -5.37 -21.27 -8.48
CA ARG A 134 -5.85 -21.91 -7.27
C ARG A 134 -6.69 -23.13 -7.61
N PRO A 135 -6.13 -24.36 -7.50
CA PRO A 135 -6.89 -25.58 -7.72
C PRO A 135 -8.18 -25.67 -6.91
N SER A 136 -8.20 -25.11 -5.69
CA SER A 136 -9.39 -25.04 -4.81
C SER A 136 -10.55 -24.25 -5.42
N LEU A 137 -10.29 -23.34 -6.36
CA LEU A 137 -11.31 -22.51 -7.01
C LEU A 137 -11.74 -23.03 -8.39
N LYS A 138 -11.12 -24.11 -8.89
CA LYS A 138 -11.32 -24.60 -10.26
C LYS A 138 -12.79 -24.82 -10.60
N ASP A 139 -13.52 -25.48 -9.71
CA ASP A 139 -14.93 -25.86 -9.90
C ASP A 139 -15.92 -24.80 -9.38
N SER A 140 -15.43 -23.68 -8.82
CA SER A 140 -16.30 -22.65 -8.28
C SER A 140 -16.99 -21.85 -9.39
N LYS A 141 -18.33 -21.75 -9.32
CA LYS A 141 -19.13 -20.96 -10.27
C LYS A 141 -18.94 -19.46 -10.09
N HIS A 142 -18.70 -19.02 -8.85
CA HIS A 142 -18.49 -17.61 -8.50
C HIS A 142 -17.22 -17.50 -7.65
N ILE A 143 -16.32 -16.59 -8.03
CA ILE A 143 -15.10 -16.30 -7.28
C ILE A 143 -15.25 -14.88 -6.74
N ASP A 144 -15.18 -14.73 -5.42
CA ASP A 144 -15.24 -13.42 -4.78
C ASP A 144 -14.07 -12.54 -5.24
N ALA A 145 -14.29 -11.23 -5.31
CA ALA A 145 -13.26 -10.29 -5.78
C ALA A 145 -11.94 -10.37 -4.96
N LYS A 146 -12.03 -10.68 -3.65
CA LYS A 146 -10.87 -10.89 -2.76
C LYS A 146 -10.03 -12.10 -3.17
N ASP A 147 -10.66 -13.11 -3.75
CA ASP A 147 -10.04 -14.37 -4.16
C ASP A 147 -9.41 -14.30 -5.56
N THR A 148 -9.60 -13.19 -6.27
CA THR A 148 -9.06 -12.98 -7.62
C THR A 148 -7.64 -12.41 -7.63
N GLY A 149 -7.27 -11.62 -6.63
CA GLY A 149 -5.97 -10.96 -6.58
C GLY A 149 -5.96 -9.76 -5.62
N ILE A 150 -4.80 -9.13 -5.51
CA ILE A 150 -4.56 -8.03 -4.58
C ILE A 150 -4.92 -6.71 -5.25
N LEU A 151 -5.79 -5.93 -4.61
CA LEU A 151 -6.26 -4.64 -5.11
C LEU A 151 -5.16 -3.58 -5.02
N LEU A 152 -4.78 -3.02 -6.17
CA LEU A 152 -3.84 -1.89 -6.26
C LEU A 152 -4.54 -0.53 -6.26
N GLY A 153 -5.77 -0.48 -6.78
CA GLY A 153 -6.57 0.74 -6.92
C GLY A 153 -7.52 0.66 -8.11
N ASN A 154 -8.07 1.81 -8.50
CA ASN A 154 -8.86 1.92 -9.73
C ASN A 154 -8.03 2.58 -10.84
N LEU A 155 -8.23 2.16 -12.09
CA LEU A 155 -7.61 2.85 -13.22
C LEU A 155 -8.14 4.28 -13.29
N GLN A 156 -7.24 5.27 -13.33
CA GLN A 156 -7.57 6.68 -13.21
C GLN A 156 -8.66 7.13 -14.20
N GLY A 157 -9.67 7.82 -13.65
CA GLY A 157 -10.80 8.31 -14.45
C GLY A 157 -11.76 7.20 -14.90
N SER A 158 -11.69 6.03 -14.29
CA SER A 158 -12.64 4.92 -14.46
C SER A 158 -12.98 4.28 -13.10
N ARG A 159 -13.93 3.34 -13.11
CA ARG A 159 -14.26 2.51 -11.92
C ARG A 159 -13.70 1.09 -12.02
N HIS A 160 -12.84 0.81 -13.01
CA HIS A 160 -12.26 -0.51 -13.17
C HIS A 160 -11.17 -0.72 -12.12
N GLU A 161 -11.35 -1.78 -11.32
CA GLU A 161 -10.35 -2.22 -10.34
C GLU A 161 -9.15 -2.82 -11.06
N VAL A 162 -7.95 -2.44 -10.61
CA VAL A 162 -6.68 -3.00 -11.05
C VAL A 162 -6.16 -3.90 -9.95
N ARG A 163 -5.98 -5.18 -10.27
CA ARG A 163 -5.49 -6.20 -9.34
C ARG A 163 -4.21 -6.86 -9.86
N MET A 164 -3.25 -7.06 -8.97
CA MET A 164 -2.14 -7.98 -9.22
C MET A 164 -2.55 -9.41 -8.85
N GLY A 165 -2.06 -10.40 -9.60
CA GLY A 165 -2.42 -11.80 -9.39
C GLY A 165 -1.64 -12.43 -8.25
N PHE A 166 -2.07 -13.60 -7.80
CA PHE A 166 -1.37 -14.40 -6.78
C PHE A 166 -0.17 -15.20 -7.33
N GLU A 167 0.50 -14.63 -8.32
CA GLU A 167 1.86 -14.99 -8.75
C GLU A 167 2.75 -13.75 -8.91
N ASP A 168 2.15 -12.56 -8.84
CA ASP A 168 2.85 -11.30 -9.00
C ASP A 168 3.52 -10.91 -7.70
N VAL A 169 4.68 -10.26 -7.77
CA VAL A 169 5.41 -9.76 -6.61
C VAL A 169 5.60 -8.25 -6.74
N ALA A 170 5.49 -7.54 -5.62
CA ALA A 170 5.38 -6.08 -5.66
C ALA A 170 6.45 -5.36 -4.84
N VAL A 171 6.94 -4.26 -5.40
CA VAL A 171 7.65 -3.20 -4.67
C VAL A 171 6.81 -1.93 -4.75
N ALA A 172 6.49 -1.37 -3.59
CA ALA A 172 5.79 -0.10 -3.48
C ALA A 172 6.74 0.97 -2.94
N ILE A 173 6.91 2.07 -3.67
CA ILE A 173 7.73 3.21 -3.23
C ILE A 173 6.82 4.40 -3.02
N MET A 174 6.66 4.79 -1.75
CA MET A 174 5.63 5.74 -1.33
C MET A 174 6.15 6.57 -0.15
N ALA A 175 6.25 7.89 -0.33
CA ALA A 175 6.77 8.78 0.70
C ALA A 175 5.93 8.78 2.00
N PRO A 176 6.45 9.27 3.13
CA PRO A 176 5.66 9.39 4.35
C PRO A 176 4.34 10.13 4.13
N ARG A 177 3.25 9.63 4.74
CA ARG A 177 1.88 10.21 4.64
C ARG A 177 1.29 10.25 3.22
N SER A 178 1.79 9.42 2.30
CA SER A 178 1.24 9.24 0.94
C SER A 178 0.09 8.23 0.86
N GLY A 179 -0.20 7.52 1.95
CA GLY A 179 -1.28 6.53 2.02
C GLY A 179 -0.85 5.08 1.75
N LYS A 180 0.44 4.75 1.83
CA LYS A 180 0.98 3.39 1.65
C LYS A 180 0.29 2.35 2.54
N THR A 181 0.16 2.64 3.83
CA THR A 181 -0.46 1.71 4.78
C THR A 181 -1.98 1.67 4.59
N THR A 182 -2.60 2.84 4.41
CA THR A 182 -4.06 2.97 4.33
C THR A 182 -4.67 2.48 3.01
N SER A 183 -3.91 2.52 1.91
CA SER A 183 -4.42 2.23 0.56
C SER A 183 -3.81 0.99 -0.08
N LEU A 184 -2.72 0.43 0.50
CA LEU A 184 -2.10 -0.79 0.01
C LEU A 184 -2.05 -1.86 1.10
N ALA A 185 -1.34 -1.62 2.22
CA ALA A 185 -1.13 -2.65 3.25
C ALA A 185 -2.44 -3.17 3.87
N ILE A 186 -3.28 -2.28 4.41
CA ILE A 186 -4.54 -2.66 5.07
C ILE A 186 -5.52 -3.34 4.10
N PRO A 187 -5.85 -2.76 2.93
CA PRO A 187 -6.73 -3.44 1.97
C PRO A 187 -6.19 -4.80 1.51
N SER A 188 -4.88 -4.94 1.30
CA SER A 188 -4.28 -6.21 0.90
C SER A 188 -4.43 -7.28 1.98
N MET A 189 -4.22 -6.93 3.25
CA MET A 189 -4.39 -7.83 4.39
C MET A 189 -5.85 -8.24 4.61
N LEU A 190 -6.78 -7.28 4.53
CA LEU A 190 -8.21 -7.57 4.69
C LEU A 190 -8.74 -8.45 3.54
N GLY A 191 -8.19 -8.30 2.34
CA GLY A 191 -8.54 -9.11 1.17
C GLY A 191 -7.78 -10.43 1.04
N ALA A 192 -6.89 -10.77 1.97
CA ALA A 192 -6.03 -11.94 1.84
C ALA A 192 -6.82 -13.25 2.10
N PRO A 193 -6.79 -14.21 1.15
CA PRO A 193 -7.53 -15.46 1.28
C PRO A 193 -6.84 -16.51 2.16
N GLY A 194 -5.53 -16.37 2.38
CA GLY A 194 -4.70 -17.29 3.16
C GLY A 194 -4.00 -16.60 4.33
N PRO A 195 -2.85 -17.13 4.77
CA PRO A 195 -2.11 -16.57 5.89
C PRO A 195 -1.43 -15.25 5.53
N VAL A 196 -1.35 -14.34 6.49
CA VAL A 196 -0.77 -13.00 6.30
C VAL A 196 0.37 -12.75 7.27
N LEU A 197 1.53 -12.42 6.73
CA LEU A 197 2.66 -11.87 7.48
C LEU A 197 2.71 -10.35 7.29
N LEU A 198 2.71 -9.58 8.38
CA LEU A 198 2.90 -8.13 8.34
C LEU A 198 4.08 -7.73 9.24
N THR A 199 5.00 -6.93 8.70
CA THR A 199 5.98 -6.18 9.50
C THR A 199 5.51 -4.75 9.70
N SER A 200 5.64 -4.19 10.91
CA SER A 200 5.36 -2.77 11.17
C SER A 200 6.23 -2.20 12.30
N ASN A 201 6.49 -0.90 12.24
CA ASN A 201 7.11 -0.14 13.33
C ASN A 201 6.12 0.71 14.14
N LYS A 202 4.81 0.59 13.85
CA LYS A 202 3.73 1.32 14.52
C LYS A 202 2.57 0.38 14.83
N ALA A 203 2.01 0.51 16.03
CA ALA A 203 0.85 -0.26 16.43
C ALA A 203 -0.45 0.57 16.41
N ALA A 204 -0.46 1.74 17.08
CA ALA A 204 -1.65 2.57 17.22
C ALA A 204 -1.96 3.38 15.94
N GLY A 205 -3.24 3.37 15.52
CA GLY A 205 -3.72 4.08 14.33
C GLY A 205 -3.07 3.63 13.02
N ASP A 206 -2.65 2.36 12.95
CA ASP A 206 -1.86 1.80 11.85
C ASP A 206 -2.47 0.47 11.35
N ALA A 207 -1.73 -0.29 10.53
CA ALA A 207 -2.22 -1.55 9.96
C ALA A 207 -2.55 -2.59 11.02
N PHE A 208 -1.76 -2.67 12.10
CA PHE A 208 -1.99 -3.59 13.21
C PHE A 208 -3.39 -3.38 13.83
N THR A 209 -3.64 -2.21 14.40
CA THR A 209 -4.92 -1.91 15.09
C THR A 209 -6.13 -1.97 14.17
N THR A 210 -5.98 -1.57 12.91
CA THR A 210 -7.09 -1.54 11.96
C THR A 210 -7.52 -2.93 11.50
N ALA A 211 -6.58 -3.86 11.32
CA ALA A 211 -6.87 -5.18 10.80
C ALA A 211 -6.99 -6.28 11.86
N TYR A 212 -6.55 -6.03 13.10
CA TYR A 212 -6.52 -7.03 14.17
C TYR A 212 -7.86 -7.75 14.35
N GLU A 213 -8.94 -7.02 14.63
CA GLU A 213 -10.26 -7.63 14.87
C GLU A 213 -10.80 -8.36 13.62
N ALA A 214 -10.63 -7.75 12.43
CA ALA A 214 -11.09 -8.35 11.18
C ALA A 214 -10.34 -9.64 10.83
N ARG A 215 -9.03 -9.71 11.09
CA ARG A 215 -8.23 -10.93 10.90
C ARG A 215 -8.47 -11.97 11.98
N ALA A 216 -8.77 -11.55 13.21
CA ALA A 216 -9.16 -12.47 14.29
C ALA A 216 -10.48 -13.22 13.99
N GLN A 217 -11.34 -12.67 13.13
CA GLN A 217 -12.52 -13.38 12.62
C GLN A 217 -12.18 -14.45 11.57
N ALA A 218 -11.03 -14.33 10.89
CA ALA A 218 -10.60 -15.23 9.82
C ALA A 218 -9.69 -16.37 10.33
N GLY A 219 -8.90 -16.14 11.37
CA GLY A 219 -7.95 -17.10 11.92
C GLY A 219 -7.30 -16.58 13.20
N VAL A 220 -6.30 -17.29 13.71
CA VAL A 220 -5.56 -16.87 14.91
C VAL A 220 -4.66 -15.68 14.55
N VAL A 221 -4.60 -14.70 15.45
CA VAL A 221 -3.72 -13.54 15.31
C VAL A 221 -2.52 -13.68 16.24
N TRP A 222 -1.37 -13.97 15.66
CA TRP A 222 -0.08 -14.06 16.32
C TRP A 222 0.57 -12.68 16.35
N THR A 223 1.01 -12.22 17.52
CA THR A 223 1.67 -10.90 17.65
C THR A 223 3.00 -11.05 18.37
N MET A 224 4.10 -10.76 17.67
CA MET A 224 5.45 -10.73 18.23
C MET A 224 5.87 -9.26 18.44
N ASP A 225 5.96 -8.84 19.70
CA ASP A 225 6.25 -7.45 20.09
C ASP A 225 7.39 -7.37 21.15
N PRO A 226 8.62 -7.78 20.77
CA PRO A 226 9.77 -7.81 21.68
C PRO A 226 10.15 -6.42 22.22
N GLN A 227 9.78 -5.36 21.50
CA GLN A 227 10.11 -3.98 21.87
C GLN A 227 8.93 -3.21 22.45
N GLN A 228 7.80 -3.89 22.69
CA GLN A 228 6.64 -3.35 23.39
C GLN A 228 6.05 -2.09 22.71
N ILE A 229 5.94 -2.11 21.38
CA ILE A 229 5.33 -1.06 20.56
C ILE A 229 3.81 -1.02 20.74
N ALA A 230 3.17 -2.19 20.76
CA ALA A 230 1.75 -2.35 21.02
C ALA A 230 1.45 -2.62 22.50
N HIS A 231 2.51 -2.78 23.31
CA HIS A 231 2.43 -3.32 24.67
C HIS A 231 1.58 -4.61 24.69
N ALA A 232 1.75 -5.45 23.67
CA ALA A 232 0.97 -6.67 23.54
C ALA A 232 1.30 -7.63 24.69
N ALA A 233 0.30 -8.35 25.18
CA ALA A 233 0.54 -9.49 26.04
C ALA A 233 1.33 -10.54 25.26
N ARG A 234 2.26 -11.21 25.93
CA ARG A 234 3.04 -12.30 25.31
C ARG A 234 2.16 -13.55 25.23
N GLU A 235 1.37 -13.65 24.17
CA GLU A 235 0.47 -14.77 23.88
C GLU A 235 1.13 -15.81 22.96
N MET A 236 2.40 -15.61 22.60
CA MET A 236 3.19 -16.55 21.81
C MET A 236 4.67 -16.51 22.17
N TRP A 237 5.37 -17.59 21.87
CA TRP A 237 6.82 -17.63 21.74
C TRP A 237 7.20 -18.39 20.46
N TRP A 238 8.37 -18.16 19.90
CA TRP A 238 8.84 -18.79 18.66
C TRP A 238 10.22 -19.40 18.88
N ASN A 239 10.47 -20.64 18.43
CA ASN A 239 11.79 -21.24 18.52
C ASN A 239 12.66 -20.94 17.27
N PRO A 240 13.60 -19.98 17.32
CA PRO A 240 14.50 -19.72 16.19
C PRO A 240 15.45 -20.88 15.89
N LEU A 241 15.77 -21.71 16.89
CA LEU A 241 16.70 -22.83 16.74
C LEU A 241 16.10 -24.02 15.99
N ALA A 242 14.77 -24.07 15.84
CA ALA A 242 14.10 -25.14 15.10
C ALA A 242 14.62 -25.27 13.65
N SER A 243 15.00 -24.14 13.03
CA SER A 243 15.60 -24.11 11.69
C SER A 243 17.14 -24.16 11.68
N ALA A 244 17.80 -24.18 12.84
CA ALA A 244 19.26 -24.07 12.99
C ALA A 244 19.94 -25.41 13.31
N THR A 245 19.29 -26.54 13.05
CA THR A 245 19.84 -27.90 13.23
C THR A 245 20.81 -28.32 12.12
N THR A 246 20.97 -27.49 11.08
CA THR A 246 21.96 -27.65 10.03
C THR A 246 22.90 -26.45 10.02
N LEU A 247 24.13 -26.64 9.52
CA LEU A 247 25.10 -25.54 9.41
C LEU A 247 24.56 -24.38 8.56
N ASP A 248 23.85 -24.66 7.47
CA ASP A 248 23.24 -23.64 6.61
C ASP A 248 22.14 -22.86 7.34
N GLY A 249 21.31 -23.56 8.12
CA GLY A 249 20.28 -22.96 8.95
C GLY A 249 20.86 -22.06 10.05
N ALA A 250 21.90 -22.53 10.75
CA ALA A 250 22.60 -21.76 11.77
C ALA A 250 23.33 -20.55 11.19
N ASN A 251 24.00 -20.70 10.04
CA ASN A 251 24.64 -19.60 9.32
C ASN A 251 23.64 -18.52 8.93
N ARG A 252 22.45 -18.93 8.49
CA ARG A 252 21.39 -18.00 8.12
C ARG A 252 20.85 -17.25 9.34
N LEU A 253 20.59 -17.96 10.44
CA LEU A 253 20.12 -17.33 11.68
C LEU A 253 21.15 -16.31 12.19
N ALA A 254 22.45 -16.67 12.24
CA ALA A 254 23.53 -15.74 12.57
C ALA A 254 23.61 -14.55 11.60
N GLY A 255 23.37 -14.79 10.31
CA GLY A 255 23.28 -13.76 9.28
C GLY A 255 22.23 -12.69 9.58
N HIS A 256 21.07 -13.05 10.14
CA HIS A 256 20.05 -12.08 10.55
C HIS A 256 20.52 -11.20 11.71
N PHE A 257 21.23 -11.76 12.70
CA PHE A 257 21.84 -10.99 13.79
C PHE A 257 22.93 -10.03 13.30
N LEU A 258 23.74 -10.47 12.34
CA LEU A 258 24.72 -9.62 11.67
C LEU A 258 24.04 -8.47 10.91
N ALA A 259 23.07 -8.78 10.03
CA ALA A 259 22.40 -7.80 9.17
C ALA A 259 21.61 -6.74 9.96
N ALA A 260 21.11 -7.08 11.14
CA ALA A 260 20.44 -6.13 12.03
C ALA A 260 21.43 -5.18 12.72
N SER A 261 22.67 -5.64 12.95
CA SER A 261 23.68 -4.96 13.76
C SER A 261 24.64 -4.07 12.97
N VAL A 262 24.88 -4.37 11.68
CA VAL A 262 25.81 -3.61 10.83
C VAL A 262 25.18 -3.21 9.49
N ASP A 263 25.64 -2.09 8.92
CA ASP A 263 25.25 -1.66 7.57
C ASP A 263 25.85 -2.59 6.49
N ALA A 264 25.21 -2.64 5.32
CA ALA A 264 25.60 -3.54 4.22
C ALA A 264 27.08 -3.41 3.80
N SER A 265 27.66 -2.21 3.88
CA SER A 265 29.06 -1.95 3.55
C SER A 265 30.05 -2.60 4.52
N GLN A 266 29.64 -2.87 5.76
CA GLN A 266 30.49 -3.43 6.83
C GLN A 266 30.28 -4.94 7.04
N GLN A 267 29.26 -5.54 6.41
CA GLN A 267 29.01 -6.99 6.50
C GLN A 267 30.17 -7.82 5.92
N GLY A 268 30.95 -7.26 5.00
CA GLY A 268 32.07 -7.93 4.34
C GLY A 268 33.37 -8.00 5.14
N ASP A 269 33.48 -7.23 6.23
CA ASP A 269 34.71 -7.07 7.01
C ASP A 269 35.09 -8.34 7.76
N PHE A 270 36.38 -8.51 8.04
CA PHE A 270 36.92 -9.70 8.70
C PHE A 270 36.22 -10.00 10.03
N TRP A 271 36.08 -8.98 10.89
CA TRP A 271 35.45 -9.12 12.20
C TRP A 271 33.98 -9.55 12.10
N SER A 272 33.23 -8.98 11.16
CA SER A 272 31.84 -9.32 10.91
C SER A 272 31.65 -10.78 10.51
N LYS A 273 32.50 -11.26 9.58
CA LYS A 273 32.48 -12.66 9.14
C LYS A 273 32.89 -13.62 10.27
N ALA A 274 33.95 -13.29 11.00
CA ALA A 274 34.44 -14.14 12.08
C ALA A 274 33.44 -14.22 13.25
N GLY A 275 32.86 -13.09 13.65
CA GLY A 275 31.84 -13.03 14.71
C GLY A 275 30.56 -13.79 14.32
N SER A 276 30.08 -13.61 13.09
CA SER A 276 28.93 -14.35 12.55
C SER A 276 29.20 -15.86 12.49
N ASN A 277 30.41 -16.27 12.10
CA ASN A 277 30.78 -17.69 12.06
C ASN A 277 30.77 -18.33 13.46
N ILE A 278 31.33 -17.67 14.48
CA ILE A 278 31.26 -18.19 15.86
C ILE A 278 29.82 -18.25 16.35
N LEU A 279 29.04 -17.20 16.11
CA LEU A 279 27.63 -17.18 16.48
C LEU A 279 26.85 -18.34 15.84
N SER A 280 27.08 -18.61 14.55
CA SER A 280 26.48 -19.75 13.83
C SER A 280 26.83 -21.09 14.48
N GLN A 281 28.10 -21.33 14.78
CA GLN A 281 28.55 -22.58 15.40
C GLN A 281 27.92 -22.80 16.79
N LEU A 282 27.79 -21.74 17.58
CA LEU A 282 27.14 -21.79 18.89
C LEU A 282 25.62 -22.00 18.77
N LEU A 283 24.95 -21.33 17.82
CA LEU A 283 23.53 -21.56 17.53
C LEU A 283 23.27 -23.00 17.09
N LEU A 284 24.14 -23.56 16.24
CA LEU A 284 24.08 -24.97 15.82
C LEU A 284 24.22 -25.91 17.02
N ALA A 285 25.21 -25.69 17.89
CA ALA A 285 25.39 -26.50 19.09
C ALA A 285 24.14 -26.44 20.00
N ALA A 286 23.58 -25.25 20.23
CA ALA A 286 22.37 -25.09 21.02
C ALA A 286 21.15 -25.80 20.39
N ALA A 287 21.01 -25.73 19.06
CA ALA A 287 19.92 -26.39 18.34
C ALA A 287 20.01 -27.93 18.40
N LEU A 288 21.23 -28.48 18.33
CA LEU A 288 21.46 -29.94 18.35
C LEU A 288 21.19 -30.58 19.71
N ASP A 289 21.52 -29.89 20.80
CA ASP A 289 21.29 -30.36 22.19
C ASP A 289 19.96 -29.85 22.78
N GLU A 290 19.05 -29.34 21.92
CA GLU A 290 17.72 -28.82 22.29
C GLU A 290 17.75 -27.76 23.43
N ARG A 291 18.79 -26.93 23.45
CA ARG A 291 18.98 -25.88 24.47
C ARG A 291 18.24 -24.59 24.13
N PRO A 292 17.89 -23.77 25.14
CA PRO A 292 17.43 -22.41 24.90
C PRO A 292 18.48 -21.59 24.14
N ILE A 293 18.04 -20.73 23.23
CA ILE A 293 18.94 -19.83 22.48
C ILE A 293 19.78 -18.93 23.40
N THR A 294 19.32 -18.66 24.62
CA THR A 294 20.05 -17.85 25.60
C THR A 294 21.35 -18.50 26.10
N ASP A 295 21.49 -19.83 26.02
CA ASP A 295 22.70 -20.53 26.48
C ASP A 295 23.94 -20.10 25.70
N ILE A 296 23.78 -19.66 24.45
CA ILE A 296 24.89 -19.13 23.65
C ILE A 296 25.55 -17.91 24.32
N MET A 297 24.82 -17.14 25.12
CA MET A 297 25.37 -15.98 25.83
C MET A 297 26.38 -16.41 26.89
N GLN A 298 26.17 -17.56 27.53
CA GLN A 298 27.14 -18.13 28.47
C GLN A 298 28.41 -18.57 27.73
N TRP A 299 28.26 -19.27 26.60
CA TRP A 299 29.41 -19.70 25.78
C TRP A 299 30.19 -18.52 25.18
N LEU A 300 29.49 -17.45 24.83
CA LEU A 300 30.11 -16.20 24.37
C LEU A 300 30.83 -15.45 25.50
N ALA A 301 30.37 -15.55 26.75
CA ALA A 301 31.02 -14.93 27.91
C ALA A 301 32.26 -15.71 28.36
N PHE A 302 32.27 -17.04 28.20
CA PHE A 302 33.34 -17.93 28.64
C PHE A 302 33.88 -18.78 27.47
N PRO A 303 34.77 -18.22 26.62
CA PRO A 303 35.31 -18.94 25.45
C PRO A 303 36.01 -20.28 25.77
N ALA A 304 36.46 -20.46 27.01
CA ALA A 304 37.10 -21.70 27.47
C ALA A 304 36.11 -22.85 27.72
N ASP A 305 34.79 -22.58 27.70
CA ASP A 305 33.77 -23.60 27.85
C ASP A 305 33.81 -24.56 26.64
N ARG A 306 34.02 -25.84 26.93
CA ARG A 306 34.13 -26.90 25.92
C ARG A 306 32.79 -27.51 25.54
N THR A 307 31.72 -27.21 26.28
CA THR A 307 30.37 -27.73 26.04
C THR A 307 29.93 -27.62 24.57
N PRO A 308 29.99 -26.46 23.90
CA PRO A 308 29.59 -26.37 22.49
C PRO A 308 30.49 -27.19 21.54
N LEU A 309 31.78 -27.35 21.86
CA LEU A 309 32.70 -28.17 21.07
C LEU A 309 32.35 -29.66 21.16
N ASP A 310 32.05 -30.12 22.36
CA ASP A 310 31.76 -31.53 22.61
C ASP A 310 30.37 -31.88 22.01
N ILE A 311 29.36 -31.00 22.16
CA ILE A 311 28.05 -31.16 21.48
C ILE A 311 28.23 -31.28 19.96
N LEU A 312 28.99 -30.38 19.33
CA LEU A 312 29.21 -30.44 17.88
C LEU A 312 29.90 -31.74 17.46
N ARG A 313 30.79 -32.31 18.29
CA ARG A 313 31.46 -33.59 17.99
C ARG A 313 30.52 -34.77 18.15
N ASP A 314 29.69 -34.76 19.18
CA ASP A 314 28.76 -35.85 19.49
C ASP A 314 27.65 -35.97 18.45
N HIS A 315 27.34 -34.88 17.73
CA HIS A 315 26.38 -34.83 16.63
C HIS A 315 27.02 -34.86 15.23
N ASP A 316 28.21 -35.45 15.08
CA ASP A 316 28.91 -35.64 13.79
C ASP A 316 29.35 -34.36 13.05
N PHE A 317 29.35 -33.19 13.69
CA PHE A 317 29.88 -31.93 13.14
C PHE A 317 31.37 -31.71 13.47
N ALA A 318 32.19 -32.76 13.36
CA ALA A 318 33.60 -32.74 13.76
C ALA A 318 34.45 -31.64 13.08
N ALA A 319 34.18 -31.34 11.80
CA ALA A 319 34.87 -30.27 11.08
C ALA A 319 34.52 -28.87 11.64
N VAL A 320 33.26 -28.66 11.98
CA VAL A 320 32.77 -27.41 12.59
C VAL A 320 33.35 -27.26 13.99
N ALA A 321 33.37 -28.34 14.78
CA ALA A 321 34.00 -28.36 16.09
C ALA A 321 35.51 -28.06 16.01
N ALA A 322 36.21 -28.62 15.02
CA ALA A 322 37.63 -28.33 14.81
C ALA A 322 37.88 -26.86 14.46
N GLN A 323 37.00 -26.25 13.67
CA GLN A 323 37.07 -24.83 13.34
C GLN A 323 36.82 -23.94 14.57
N LEU A 324 35.77 -24.22 15.35
CA LEU A 324 35.48 -23.52 16.61
C LEU A 324 36.66 -23.63 17.57
N LYS A 325 37.23 -24.84 17.70
CA LYS A 325 38.40 -25.10 18.55
C LYS A 325 39.60 -24.25 18.13
N GLY A 326 39.86 -24.17 16.82
CA GLY A 326 40.93 -23.34 16.29
C GLY A 326 40.77 -21.86 16.63
N THR A 327 39.55 -21.33 16.67
CA THR A 327 39.29 -19.95 17.10
C THR A 327 39.47 -19.79 18.61
N VAL A 328 39.01 -20.74 19.42
CA VAL A 328 39.14 -20.71 20.90
C VAL A 328 40.61 -20.77 21.36
N GLU A 329 41.41 -21.61 20.70
CA GLU A 329 42.85 -21.80 20.99
C GLU A 329 43.75 -20.79 20.25
N GLY A 330 43.16 -19.90 19.44
CA GLY A 330 43.87 -18.87 18.70
C GLY A 330 44.47 -17.77 19.59
N PRO A 331 45.22 -16.82 18.99
CA PRO A 331 45.83 -15.70 19.72
C PRO A 331 44.79 -14.94 20.56
N PRO A 332 45.06 -14.63 21.84
CA PRO A 332 44.08 -14.04 22.76
C PRO A 332 43.43 -12.75 22.23
N GLU A 333 44.21 -11.81 21.70
CA GLU A 333 43.69 -10.53 21.19
C GLU A 333 42.71 -10.73 20.03
N THR A 334 43.02 -11.63 19.09
CA THR A 334 42.15 -11.93 17.96
C THR A 334 40.90 -12.68 18.40
N ARG A 335 41.05 -13.69 19.26
CA ARG A 335 39.92 -14.43 19.82
C ARG A 335 38.96 -13.50 20.56
N ASP A 336 39.48 -12.68 21.47
CA ASP A 336 38.65 -11.81 22.30
C ASP A 336 37.91 -10.77 21.46
N GLY A 337 38.53 -10.25 20.38
CA GLY A 337 37.87 -9.38 19.41
C GLY A 337 36.75 -10.06 18.60
N ILE A 338 36.94 -11.32 18.18
CA ILE A 338 35.89 -12.11 17.49
C ILE A 338 34.71 -12.36 18.43
N TYR A 339 34.97 -12.80 19.66
CA TYR A 339 33.93 -13.06 20.65
C TYR A 339 33.20 -11.79 21.08
N GLU A 340 33.90 -10.65 21.17
CA GLU A 340 33.26 -9.36 21.43
C GLU A 340 32.31 -8.96 20.31
N THR A 341 32.72 -9.16 19.06
CA THR A 341 31.87 -8.92 17.89
C THR A 341 30.61 -9.81 17.92
N ALA A 342 30.77 -11.10 18.23
CA ALA A 342 29.64 -12.03 18.35
C ALA A 342 28.69 -11.69 19.52
N ARG A 343 29.23 -11.25 20.66
CA ARG A 343 28.43 -10.74 21.80
C ARG A 343 27.59 -9.53 21.43
N GLN A 344 28.13 -8.61 20.65
CA GLN A 344 27.40 -7.42 20.20
C GLN A 344 26.20 -7.82 19.32
N TYR A 345 26.37 -8.80 18.44
CA TYR A 345 25.28 -9.29 17.57
C TYR A 345 24.17 -9.98 18.37
N ALA A 346 24.53 -10.80 19.35
CA ALA A 346 23.56 -11.53 20.18
C ALA A 346 23.02 -10.72 21.37
N SER A 347 23.44 -9.46 21.54
CA SER A 347 23.18 -8.65 22.75
C SER A 347 21.71 -8.52 23.15
N ALA A 348 20.76 -8.59 22.20
CA ALA A 348 19.34 -8.55 22.51
C ALA A 348 18.85 -9.73 23.37
N LEU A 349 19.54 -10.87 23.31
CA LEU A 349 19.23 -12.05 24.12
C LEU A 349 19.61 -11.88 25.60
N LEU A 350 20.39 -10.84 25.96
CA LEU A 350 20.65 -10.49 27.37
C LEU A 350 19.42 -9.91 28.05
N ASN A 351 18.50 -9.33 27.30
CA ASN A 351 17.26 -8.80 27.85
C ASN A 351 16.25 -9.93 28.01
N ALA A 352 15.95 -10.30 29.25
CA ALA A 352 15.00 -11.37 29.58
C ALA A 352 13.62 -11.17 28.94
N GLU A 353 13.14 -9.92 28.81
CA GLU A 353 11.86 -9.61 28.17
C GLU A 353 11.87 -9.92 26.67
N ILE A 354 13.00 -9.69 25.99
CA ILE A 354 13.17 -10.00 24.56
C ILE A 354 13.38 -11.50 24.39
N ALA A 355 14.27 -12.11 25.19
CA ALA A 355 14.59 -13.52 25.14
C ALA A 355 13.37 -14.42 25.40
N ALA A 356 12.42 -13.97 26.23
CA ALA A 356 11.20 -14.71 26.51
C ALA A 356 10.24 -14.86 25.31
N TRP A 357 10.42 -14.07 24.24
CA TRP A 357 9.71 -14.28 22.97
C TRP A 357 10.29 -15.44 22.16
N VAL A 358 11.52 -15.86 22.46
CA VAL A 358 12.27 -16.86 21.69
C VAL A 358 12.78 -18.04 22.51
N THR A 359 12.25 -18.19 23.72
CA THR A 359 12.57 -19.30 24.63
C THR A 359 11.27 -19.93 25.13
N PRO A 360 11.27 -21.25 25.43
CA PRO A 360 10.08 -21.94 25.90
C PRO A 360 9.43 -21.24 27.09
N GLN A 361 8.14 -20.98 26.98
CA GLN A 361 7.34 -20.36 28.03
C GLN A 361 6.28 -21.35 28.52
N LYS A 362 6.09 -21.41 29.84
CA LYS A 362 5.00 -22.19 30.43
C LYS A 362 3.66 -21.52 30.09
N ASP A 363 2.67 -22.31 29.68
CA ASP A 363 1.30 -21.86 29.40
C ASP A 363 1.15 -20.85 28.24
N VAL A 364 2.18 -20.70 27.39
CA VAL A 364 2.14 -19.87 26.18
C VAL A 364 2.40 -20.77 24.95
N PRO A 365 1.55 -20.73 23.91
CA PRO A 365 1.73 -21.56 22.73
C PRO A 365 2.99 -21.20 21.94
N GLU A 366 3.62 -22.23 21.37
CA GLU A 366 4.71 -22.08 20.41
C GLU A 366 4.14 -21.74 19.02
N PHE A 367 4.61 -20.65 18.43
CA PHE A 367 4.33 -20.33 17.04
C PHE A 367 5.20 -21.19 16.12
N ARG A 368 4.55 -21.96 15.25
CA ARG A 368 5.20 -22.87 14.30
C ARG A 368 4.96 -22.42 12.86
N PRO A 369 6.00 -21.93 12.16
CA PRO A 369 5.89 -21.48 10.76
C PRO A 369 5.23 -22.51 9.83
N GLU A 370 5.52 -23.80 10.01
CA GLU A 370 4.99 -24.89 9.16
C GLU A 370 3.48 -25.05 9.28
N GLN A 371 2.91 -24.77 10.45
CA GLN A 371 1.46 -24.80 10.67
C GLN A 371 0.81 -23.52 10.15
N PHE A 372 1.44 -22.38 10.43
CA PHE A 372 0.98 -21.06 10.02
C PHE A 372 0.76 -20.96 8.50
N VAL A 373 1.70 -21.45 7.68
CA VAL A 373 1.63 -21.29 6.22
C VAL A 373 0.50 -22.09 5.54
N THR A 374 -0.15 -22.99 6.28
CA THR A 374 -1.33 -23.76 5.81
C THR A 374 -2.65 -23.26 6.40
N SER A 375 -2.61 -22.22 7.23
CA SER A 375 -3.76 -21.67 7.96
C SER A 375 -4.34 -20.43 7.28
N THR A 376 -5.32 -19.80 7.93
CA THR A 376 -5.83 -18.45 7.62
C THR A 376 -5.34 -17.41 8.64
N ASP A 377 -4.33 -17.77 9.45
CA ASP A 377 -3.83 -16.96 10.55
C ASP A 377 -3.13 -15.69 10.07
N THR A 378 -2.84 -14.79 11.01
CA THR A 378 -2.09 -13.55 10.74
C THR A 378 -0.96 -13.41 11.74
N LEU A 379 0.26 -13.16 11.25
CA LEU A 379 1.44 -12.88 12.06
C LEU A 379 1.81 -11.41 11.94
N PHE A 380 1.69 -10.69 13.05
CA PHE A 380 2.16 -9.33 13.22
C PHE A 380 3.55 -9.34 13.86
N LEU A 381 4.54 -8.83 13.12
CA LEU A 381 5.91 -8.67 13.58
C LEU A 381 6.21 -7.19 13.82
N LEU A 382 6.29 -6.81 15.10
CA LEU A 382 6.44 -5.42 15.51
C LEU A 382 7.88 -5.15 15.97
N SER A 383 8.56 -4.22 15.30
CA SER A 383 9.89 -3.74 15.73
C SER A 383 10.11 -2.29 15.32
N LYS A 384 10.83 -1.54 16.15
CA LYS A 384 11.19 -0.12 15.95
C LYS A 384 12.65 -0.02 15.54
N ASP A 385 12.97 1.06 14.82
CA ASP A 385 14.34 1.36 14.40
C ASP A 385 15.25 1.60 15.62
N GLY A 386 16.55 1.30 15.48
CA GLY A 386 17.55 1.40 16.56
C GLY A 386 17.49 0.30 17.62
N GLY A 387 16.76 -0.79 17.37
CA GLY A 387 16.53 -1.90 18.29
C GLY A 387 17.64 -2.96 18.43
N GLY A 388 18.74 -2.83 17.69
CA GLY A 388 19.85 -3.81 17.69
C GLY A 388 19.37 -5.22 17.31
N GLY A 389 19.35 -6.15 18.26
CA GLY A 389 19.01 -7.56 18.00
C GLY A 389 17.52 -7.93 18.06
N ALA A 390 16.61 -7.05 18.50
CA ALA A 390 15.18 -7.36 18.45
C ALA A 390 14.66 -7.42 17.00
N SER A 391 15.17 -6.54 16.12
CA SER A 391 14.88 -6.56 14.69
C SER A 391 15.49 -7.78 14.00
N ALA A 392 16.60 -8.33 14.50
CA ALA A 392 17.17 -9.60 14.02
C ALA A 392 16.19 -10.76 14.21
N LEU A 393 15.57 -10.85 15.40
CA LEU A 393 14.57 -11.88 15.69
C LEU A 393 13.33 -11.73 14.81
N ILE A 394 12.87 -10.49 14.58
CA ILE A 394 11.77 -10.21 13.65
C ILE A 394 12.12 -10.63 12.22
N ALA A 395 13.30 -10.25 11.72
CA ALA A 395 13.75 -10.64 10.38
C ALA A 395 13.89 -12.16 10.23
N ALA A 396 14.46 -12.83 11.25
CA ALA A 396 14.60 -14.28 11.27
C ALA A 396 13.25 -15.01 11.31
N CYS A 397 12.27 -14.48 12.05
CA CYS A 397 10.92 -15.04 12.09
C CYS A 397 10.21 -14.89 10.73
N ALA A 398 10.26 -13.70 10.13
CA ALA A 398 9.69 -13.45 8.79
C ALA A 398 10.31 -14.37 7.73
N ASP A 399 11.62 -14.52 7.75
CA ASP A 399 12.36 -15.41 6.86
C ASP A 399 12.01 -16.89 7.09
N SER A 400 11.93 -17.33 8.35
CA SER A 400 11.51 -18.69 8.72
C SER A 400 10.12 -19.02 8.17
N VAL A 401 9.18 -18.07 8.25
CA VAL A 401 7.84 -18.21 7.65
C VAL A 401 7.90 -18.32 6.13
N MET A 402 8.66 -17.46 5.43
CA MET A 402 8.78 -17.54 3.97
C MET A 402 9.44 -18.85 3.50
N ARG A 403 10.36 -19.40 4.29
CA ARG A 403 11.00 -20.70 4.03
C ARG A 403 10.06 -21.87 4.27
N ALA A 404 9.32 -21.85 5.37
CA ALA A 404 8.28 -22.85 5.64
C ALA A 404 7.22 -22.84 4.53
N ALA A 405 6.85 -21.66 4.05
CA ALA A 405 5.93 -21.47 2.94
C ALA A 405 6.50 -22.07 1.64
N THR A 406 7.78 -21.84 1.35
CA THR A 406 8.47 -22.39 0.18
C THR A 406 8.51 -23.92 0.22
N ALA A 407 8.89 -24.50 1.35
CA ALA A 407 8.93 -25.94 1.55
C ALA A 407 7.52 -26.57 1.50
N GLN A 408 6.50 -25.86 1.95
CA GLN A 408 5.11 -26.31 1.83
C GLN A 408 4.61 -26.25 0.40
N ALA A 409 4.93 -25.19 -0.36
CA ALA A 409 4.59 -25.07 -1.78
C ALA A 409 5.17 -26.23 -2.59
N GLU A 410 6.43 -26.59 -2.35
CA GLU A 410 7.10 -27.72 -3.01
C GLU A 410 6.41 -29.05 -2.72
N ARG A 411 5.96 -29.27 -1.48
CA ARG A 411 5.17 -30.45 -1.09
C ARG A 411 3.75 -30.45 -1.67
N ALA A 412 3.18 -29.28 -1.92
CA ALA A 412 1.81 -29.10 -2.41
C ALA A 412 1.68 -29.10 -3.95
N GLY A 413 2.73 -29.50 -4.69
CA GLY A 413 2.71 -29.54 -6.16
C GLY A 413 3.19 -28.24 -6.83
N GLY A 414 3.94 -27.42 -6.10
CA GLY A 414 4.67 -26.26 -6.62
C GLY A 414 4.12 -24.90 -6.20
N ARG A 415 2.96 -24.83 -5.53
CA ARG A 415 2.31 -23.58 -5.12
C ARG A 415 1.43 -23.72 -3.89
N LEU A 416 1.32 -22.66 -3.09
CA LEU A 416 0.35 -22.56 -1.99
C LEU A 416 -1.07 -22.27 -2.50
N ASP A 417 -2.05 -22.94 -1.91
CA ASP A 417 -3.47 -22.66 -2.09
C ASP A 417 -4.24 -22.88 -0.77
N PRO A 418 -4.76 -21.82 -0.12
CA PRO A 418 -4.72 -20.42 -0.52
C PRO A 418 -3.29 -19.82 -0.50
N PRO A 419 -3.02 -18.76 -1.29
CA PRO A 419 -1.71 -18.09 -1.30
C PRO A 419 -1.42 -17.36 0.02
N MET A 420 -0.14 -17.30 0.39
CA MET A 420 0.33 -16.53 1.53
C MET A 420 0.70 -15.12 1.08
N LEU A 421 0.32 -14.11 1.88
CA LEU A 421 0.68 -12.72 1.66
C LEU A 421 1.74 -12.28 2.68
N ALA A 422 2.86 -11.73 2.21
CA ALA A 422 3.91 -11.14 3.05
C ALA A 422 4.00 -9.64 2.79
N ILE A 423 3.32 -8.85 3.63
CA ILE A 423 3.37 -7.38 3.59
C ILE A 423 4.56 -6.93 4.43
N LEU A 424 5.64 -6.55 3.76
CA LEU A 424 6.86 -6.09 4.39
C LEU A 424 6.81 -4.55 4.45
N ASP A 425 5.97 -3.99 5.33
CA ASP A 425 5.96 -2.54 5.59
C ASP A 425 7.18 -2.17 6.43
N GLU A 426 7.83 -1.07 6.04
CA GLU A 426 9.09 -0.62 6.62
C GLU A 426 10.19 -1.70 6.60
N ALA A 427 10.21 -2.57 5.57
CA ALA A 427 11.15 -3.69 5.44
C ALA A 427 12.61 -3.30 5.69
N ALA A 428 13.01 -2.13 5.19
CA ALA A 428 14.36 -1.60 5.34
C ALA A 428 14.76 -1.28 6.80
N ASN A 429 13.78 -1.00 7.67
CA ASN A 429 14.00 -0.65 9.07
C ASN A 429 13.67 -1.82 10.02
N VAL A 430 12.68 -2.64 9.68
CA VAL A 430 12.07 -3.64 10.59
C VAL A 430 12.55 -5.06 10.30
N CYS A 431 12.74 -5.42 9.03
CA CYS A 431 12.94 -6.79 8.58
C CYS A 431 14.03 -6.88 7.50
N LYS A 432 15.28 -6.63 7.91
CA LYS A 432 16.45 -6.66 7.02
C LYS A 432 16.83 -8.10 6.68
N ILE A 433 16.18 -8.67 5.67
CA ILE A 433 16.55 -9.97 5.08
C ILE A 433 17.51 -9.69 3.92
N SER A 434 18.78 -10.04 4.09
CA SER A 434 19.85 -9.66 3.15
C SER A 434 19.64 -10.21 1.73
N ASP A 435 19.09 -11.41 1.59
CA ASP A 435 18.83 -12.07 0.31
C ASP A 435 17.37 -11.92 -0.18
N LEU A 436 16.59 -11.00 0.42
CA LEU A 436 15.23 -10.70 -0.04
C LEU A 436 15.14 -10.42 -1.55
N PRO A 437 16.07 -9.66 -2.17
CA PRO A 437 16.08 -9.49 -3.64
C PRO A 437 16.11 -10.80 -4.43
N ASP A 438 16.83 -11.81 -3.95
CA ASP A 438 16.97 -13.10 -4.64
C ASP A 438 15.69 -13.94 -4.50
N LEU A 439 15.02 -13.82 -3.35
CA LEU A 439 13.74 -14.48 -3.08
C LEU A 439 12.63 -13.99 -4.03
N TYR A 440 12.63 -12.71 -4.39
CA TYR A 440 11.62 -12.11 -5.28
C TYR A 440 11.45 -12.86 -6.61
N SER A 441 12.52 -13.45 -7.14
CA SER A 441 12.52 -14.11 -8.44
C SER A 441 11.68 -15.40 -8.48
N HIS A 442 11.36 -16.00 -7.33
CA HIS A 442 10.76 -17.34 -7.29
C HIS A 442 9.65 -17.54 -6.23
N LEU A 443 9.43 -16.58 -5.33
CA LEU A 443 8.34 -16.63 -4.35
C LEU A 443 6.95 -16.56 -5.03
N GLY A 444 6.80 -15.69 -6.03
CA GLY A 444 5.52 -15.48 -6.72
C GLY A 444 4.96 -16.76 -7.34
N SER A 445 5.79 -17.52 -8.07
CA SER A 445 5.39 -18.79 -8.69
C SER A 445 5.00 -19.87 -7.67
N ARG A 446 5.41 -19.73 -6.42
CA ARG A 446 5.08 -20.61 -5.29
C ARG A 446 3.85 -20.16 -4.49
N GLY A 447 3.18 -19.07 -4.88
CA GLY A 447 2.00 -18.56 -4.18
C GLY A 447 2.35 -17.86 -2.87
N ILE A 448 3.58 -17.35 -2.77
CA ILE A 448 4.07 -16.52 -1.67
C ILE A 448 4.24 -15.12 -2.24
N ILE A 449 3.44 -14.18 -1.76
CA ILE A 449 3.29 -12.87 -2.39
C ILE A 449 3.93 -11.79 -1.51
N PRO A 450 5.22 -11.46 -1.72
CA PRO A 450 5.84 -10.33 -1.04
C PRO A 450 5.37 -8.99 -1.63
N ILE A 451 4.94 -8.09 -0.75
CA ILE A 451 4.72 -6.68 -1.02
C ILE A 451 5.69 -5.90 -0.14
N THR A 452 6.83 -5.51 -0.70
CA THR A 452 7.83 -4.69 0.02
C THR A 452 7.50 -3.22 -0.15
N ILE A 453 7.25 -2.54 0.97
CA ILE A 453 6.88 -1.13 0.98
C ILE A 453 8.07 -0.30 1.48
N LEU A 454 8.60 0.56 0.62
CA LEU A 454 9.72 1.46 0.89
C LEU A 454 9.27 2.92 0.84
N GLN A 455 9.91 3.76 1.64
CA GLN A 455 9.67 5.21 1.60
C GLN A 455 10.37 5.88 0.41
N SER A 456 11.52 5.35 0.00
CA SER A 456 12.30 5.84 -1.13
C SER A 456 13.15 4.71 -1.73
N TYR A 457 13.61 4.89 -2.97
CA TYR A 457 14.55 3.96 -3.61
C TYR A 457 15.88 3.86 -2.86
N ARG A 458 16.42 5.01 -2.43
CA ARG A 458 17.64 5.10 -1.62
C ARG A 458 17.56 4.32 -0.30
N GLN A 459 16.37 4.23 0.30
CA GLN A 459 16.19 3.42 1.51
C GLN A 459 16.48 1.95 1.25
N GLY A 460 16.08 1.42 0.08
CA GLY A 460 16.41 0.07 -0.32
C GLY A 460 17.89 -0.11 -0.66
N GLN A 461 18.51 0.86 -1.35
CA GLN A 461 19.96 0.83 -1.63
C GLN A 461 20.80 0.79 -0.34
N LYS A 462 20.37 1.49 0.72
CA LYS A 462 21.05 1.44 2.02
C LYS A 462 21.08 0.02 2.62
N VAL A 463 20.03 -0.77 2.39
CA VAL A 463 19.85 -2.09 3.02
C VAL A 463 20.42 -3.22 2.18
N TRP A 464 20.17 -3.21 0.87
CA TRP A 464 20.56 -4.29 -0.04
C TRP A 464 21.72 -3.91 -0.98
N GLY A 465 22.27 -2.72 -0.83
CA GLY A 465 23.21 -2.14 -1.80
C GLY A 465 22.52 -1.76 -3.11
N ASP A 466 23.27 -1.13 -4.00
CA ASP A 466 22.77 -0.72 -5.32
C ASP A 466 22.34 -1.92 -6.16
N ALA A 467 23.21 -2.93 -6.25
CA ALA A 467 22.96 -4.15 -7.02
C ALA A 467 21.74 -4.94 -6.49
N GLY A 468 21.61 -5.09 -5.17
CA GLY A 468 20.48 -5.81 -4.58
C GLY A 468 19.15 -5.06 -4.76
N MET A 469 19.15 -3.73 -4.62
CA MET A 469 17.94 -2.93 -4.86
C MET A 469 17.54 -2.94 -6.35
N ASP A 470 18.50 -2.81 -7.27
CA ASP A 470 18.25 -2.91 -8.71
C ASP A 470 17.75 -4.31 -9.11
N ALA A 471 18.28 -5.37 -8.48
CA ALA A 471 17.81 -6.75 -8.67
C ALA A 471 16.37 -6.92 -8.19
N MET A 472 16.04 -6.47 -6.97
CA MET A 472 14.68 -6.52 -6.43
C MET A 472 13.70 -5.71 -7.30
N TRP A 473 14.10 -4.50 -7.71
CA TRP A 473 13.31 -3.67 -8.63
C TRP A 473 13.06 -4.40 -9.94
N SER A 474 14.08 -5.03 -10.53
CA SER A 474 13.96 -5.73 -11.80
C SER A 474 13.10 -6.99 -11.70
N ALA A 475 13.24 -7.77 -10.63
CA ALA A 475 12.47 -8.98 -10.37
C ALA A 475 10.99 -8.69 -10.02
N SER A 476 10.69 -7.49 -9.51
CA SER A 476 9.31 -7.10 -9.17
C SER A 476 8.41 -7.01 -10.39
N THR A 477 7.43 -7.91 -10.52
CA THR A 477 6.48 -7.90 -11.65
C THR A 477 5.53 -6.70 -11.61
N VAL A 478 5.28 -6.18 -10.41
CA VAL A 478 4.47 -4.97 -10.19
C VAL A 478 5.26 -3.95 -9.37
N LYS A 479 5.25 -2.70 -9.81
CA LYS A 479 5.85 -1.56 -9.09
C LYS A 479 4.79 -0.49 -8.89
N VAL A 480 4.53 -0.13 -7.64
CA VAL A 480 3.52 0.88 -7.27
C VAL A 480 4.23 2.10 -6.71
N ILE A 481 4.10 3.23 -7.39
CA ILE A 481 4.82 4.45 -7.04
C ILE A 481 3.84 5.53 -6.62
N GLY A 482 3.83 5.86 -5.33
CA GLY A 482 2.92 6.84 -4.75
C GLY A 482 3.42 8.28 -4.87
N SER A 483 2.61 9.21 -4.36
CA SER A 483 2.96 10.63 -4.26
C SER A 483 4.13 10.91 -3.33
N GLY A 484 4.83 12.02 -3.55
CA GLY A 484 5.84 12.57 -2.63
C GLY A 484 7.28 12.13 -2.92
N ILE A 485 7.57 11.72 -4.15
CA ILE A 485 8.93 11.42 -4.58
C ILE A 485 9.70 12.72 -4.73
N ASP A 486 10.63 12.97 -3.81
CA ASP A 486 11.53 14.14 -3.86
C ASP A 486 12.93 13.80 -4.38
N ASP A 487 13.17 12.55 -4.82
CA ASP A 487 14.44 12.11 -5.40
C ASP A 487 14.48 12.39 -6.92
N PRO A 488 15.30 13.34 -7.40
CA PRO A 488 15.30 13.75 -8.81
C PRO A 488 15.76 12.62 -9.75
N ASP A 489 16.77 11.84 -9.36
CA ASP A 489 17.29 10.75 -10.18
C ASP A 489 16.25 9.65 -10.34
N PHE A 490 15.53 9.34 -9.27
CA PHE A 490 14.45 8.37 -9.31
C PHE A 490 13.24 8.89 -10.11
N ALA A 491 12.86 10.16 -9.95
CA ALA A 491 11.80 10.77 -10.75
C ALA A 491 12.13 10.78 -12.25
N ASP A 492 13.37 11.06 -12.64
CA ASP A 492 13.82 10.97 -14.02
C ASP A 492 13.84 9.52 -14.53
N LYS A 493 14.31 8.56 -13.71
CA LYS A 493 14.23 7.11 -14.02
C LYS A 493 12.78 6.70 -14.31
N LEU A 494 11.82 7.16 -13.52
CA LEU A 494 10.39 6.89 -13.73
C LEU A 494 9.85 7.56 -15.00
N SER A 495 10.18 8.82 -15.24
CA SER A 495 9.80 9.55 -16.47
C SER A 495 10.27 8.81 -17.72
N ARG A 496 11.52 8.33 -17.73
CA ARG A 496 12.09 7.51 -18.81
C ARG A 496 11.36 6.17 -18.98
N LEU A 497 10.97 5.52 -17.89
CA LEU A 497 10.23 4.25 -17.93
C LEU A 497 8.79 4.41 -18.46
N ILE A 498 8.14 5.55 -18.19
CA ILE A 498 6.81 5.85 -18.75
C ILE A 498 6.92 6.09 -20.26
N GLY A 499 7.99 6.77 -20.68
CA GLY A 499 8.31 7.00 -22.08
C GLY A 499 7.73 8.30 -22.64
N ASP A 500 7.74 8.37 -23.98
CA ASP A 500 7.50 9.60 -24.74
C ASP A 500 6.29 9.45 -25.64
N HIS A 501 5.67 10.58 -26.00
CA HIS A 501 4.60 10.68 -26.97
C HIS A 501 4.87 11.81 -27.96
N ASP A 502 4.35 11.66 -29.17
CA ASP A 502 4.47 12.68 -30.20
C ASP A 502 3.32 13.67 -30.07
N VAL A 503 3.67 14.95 -29.91
CA VAL A 503 2.74 16.08 -29.81
C VAL A 503 2.78 16.86 -31.11
N GLU A 504 1.61 17.04 -31.71
CA GLU A 504 1.42 17.92 -32.86
C GLU A 504 1.39 19.38 -32.39
N THR A 505 2.38 20.17 -32.80
CA THR A 505 2.47 21.60 -32.51
C THR A 505 2.04 22.39 -33.75
N THR A 506 0.85 22.97 -33.69
CA THR A 506 0.33 23.84 -34.75
C THR A 506 0.73 25.29 -34.48
N SER A 507 1.65 25.82 -35.29
CA SER A 507 2.01 27.23 -35.29
C SER A 507 1.18 27.98 -36.32
N THR A 508 0.46 29.02 -35.87
CA THR A 508 -0.33 29.89 -36.74
C THR A 508 0.34 31.26 -36.77
N SER A 509 0.81 31.68 -37.95
CA SER A 509 1.34 33.03 -38.16
C SER A 509 0.36 33.87 -38.97
N HIS A 510 0.26 35.14 -38.60
CA HIS A 510 -0.57 36.13 -39.26
C HIS A 510 0.33 37.20 -39.90
N SER A 511 0.24 37.36 -41.23
CA SER A 511 0.88 38.45 -41.97
C SER A 511 -0.17 39.27 -42.71
N GLU A 512 0.22 40.45 -43.18
CA GLU A 512 -0.62 41.36 -43.98
C GLU A 512 -1.16 40.71 -45.28
N SER A 513 -0.51 39.62 -45.72
CA SER A 513 -0.84 38.83 -46.91
C SER A 513 -1.69 37.56 -46.65
N GLY A 514 -2.00 37.22 -45.40
CA GLY A 514 -2.85 36.06 -45.07
C GLY A 514 -2.46 35.30 -43.79
N LYS A 515 -3.21 34.24 -43.49
CA LYS A 515 -2.98 33.33 -42.35
C LYS A 515 -2.25 32.09 -42.85
N SER A 516 -1.08 31.79 -42.27
CA SER A 516 -0.33 30.55 -42.53
C SER A 516 -0.40 29.65 -41.30
N THR A 517 -0.64 28.35 -41.51
CA THR A 517 -0.66 27.34 -40.45
C THR A 517 0.38 26.28 -40.78
N SER A 518 1.33 26.08 -39.88
CA SER A 518 2.36 25.05 -39.99
C SER A 518 2.19 24.06 -38.85
N VAL A 519 2.31 22.77 -39.16
CA VAL A 519 2.20 21.67 -38.21
C VAL A 519 3.55 20.99 -38.09
N SER A 520 4.10 20.89 -36.88
CA SER A 520 5.32 20.14 -36.59
C SER A 520 5.08 19.10 -35.51
N MET A 521 5.76 17.96 -35.62
CA MET A 521 5.72 16.90 -34.60
C MET A 521 6.89 17.09 -33.63
N ARG A 522 6.61 17.02 -32.33
CA ARG A 522 7.63 17.08 -31.28
C ARG A 522 7.43 15.93 -30.30
N GLN A 523 8.50 15.20 -30.01
CA GLN A 523 8.48 14.17 -28.99
C GLN A 523 8.60 14.81 -27.60
N GLU A 524 7.64 14.53 -26.71
CA GLU A 524 7.63 15.02 -25.32
C GLU A 524 7.41 13.86 -24.33
N ARG A 525 7.96 13.98 -23.12
CA ARG A 525 7.73 12.99 -22.04
C ARG A 525 6.23 12.89 -21.76
N ILE A 526 5.67 11.68 -21.68
CA ILE A 526 4.27 11.48 -21.29
C ILE A 526 4.01 12.04 -19.89
N LEU A 527 4.98 11.83 -18.98
CA LEU A 527 4.96 12.41 -17.65
C LEU A 527 6.37 12.85 -17.24
N PRO A 528 6.68 14.16 -17.30
CA PRO A 528 8.00 14.66 -16.92
C PRO A 528 8.27 14.54 -15.41
N ALA A 529 9.55 14.56 -15.03
CA ALA A 529 9.98 14.29 -13.65
C ALA A 529 9.39 15.26 -12.61
N ASP A 530 9.18 16.52 -12.98
CA ASP A 530 8.51 17.54 -12.15
C ASP A 530 7.03 17.19 -11.91
N ALA A 531 6.34 16.66 -12.92
CA ALA A 531 4.97 16.18 -12.78
C ALA A 531 4.87 14.90 -11.94
N ILE A 532 5.87 14.01 -12.03
CA ILE A 532 5.98 12.82 -11.15
C ILE A 532 6.16 13.25 -9.69
N ARG A 533 7.06 14.21 -9.45
CA ARG A 533 7.26 14.79 -8.12
C ARG A 533 5.98 15.43 -7.58
N ALA A 534 5.22 16.12 -8.46
CA ALA A 534 3.96 16.77 -8.12
C ALA A 534 2.74 15.83 -8.13
N LEU A 535 2.94 14.50 -8.12
CA LEU A 535 1.82 13.55 -8.07
C LEU A 535 0.93 13.83 -6.86
N PRO A 536 -0.38 13.97 -7.07
CA PRO A 536 -1.27 14.33 -5.99
C PRO A 536 -1.51 13.14 -5.05
N LYS A 537 -1.86 13.42 -3.79
CA LYS A 537 -2.16 12.36 -2.82
C LYS A 537 -3.33 11.50 -3.28
N GLY A 538 -3.27 10.21 -2.98
CA GLY A 538 -4.27 9.23 -3.38
C GLY A 538 -4.18 8.81 -4.85
N THR A 539 -3.11 9.14 -5.56
CA THR A 539 -2.77 8.55 -6.86
C THR A 539 -1.44 7.81 -6.80
N ALA A 540 -1.29 6.82 -7.66
CA ALA A 540 -0.03 6.10 -7.83
C ALA A 540 0.20 5.74 -9.30
N LEU A 541 1.47 5.70 -9.71
CA LEU A 541 1.87 5.05 -10.95
C LEU A 541 1.98 3.54 -10.70
N CYS A 542 1.48 2.75 -11.64
CA CYS A 542 1.60 1.29 -11.63
C CYS A 542 2.35 0.85 -12.88
N PHE A 543 3.49 0.21 -12.67
CA PHE A 543 4.26 -0.45 -13.71
C PHE A 543 4.10 -1.95 -13.52
N ALA A 544 3.41 -2.61 -14.45
CA ALA A 544 3.36 -4.06 -14.53
C ALA A 544 4.22 -4.54 -15.70
N THR A 545 4.97 -5.61 -15.50
CA THR A 545 5.88 -6.15 -16.52
C THR A 545 5.14 -6.44 -17.82
N GLY A 546 5.70 -5.96 -18.94
CA GLY A 546 5.11 -6.14 -20.27
C GLY A 546 3.91 -5.24 -20.58
N MET A 547 3.54 -4.30 -19.71
CA MET A 547 2.40 -3.41 -19.90
C MET A 547 2.81 -1.93 -19.90
N ARG A 548 1.97 -1.07 -20.49
CA ARG A 548 2.14 0.39 -20.39
C ARG A 548 1.92 0.85 -18.95
N ALA A 549 2.63 1.90 -18.54
CA ALA A 549 2.46 2.50 -17.22
C ALA A 549 1.02 3.03 -17.03
N ALA A 550 0.38 2.62 -15.95
CA ALA A 550 -0.98 3.03 -15.60
C ALA A 550 -0.97 4.04 -14.47
N MET A 551 -1.88 5.02 -14.52
CA MET A 551 -2.17 5.88 -13.39
C MET A 551 -3.35 5.28 -12.60
N LEU A 552 -3.18 5.11 -11.29
CA LEU A 552 -4.19 4.55 -10.40
C LEU A 552 -4.74 5.63 -9.45
N ASP A 553 -6.04 5.59 -9.21
CA ASP A 553 -6.69 6.21 -8.06
C ASP A 553 -6.71 5.19 -6.91
N LEU A 554 -5.96 5.48 -5.85
CA LEU A 554 -5.82 4.61 -4.69
C LEU A 554 -7.11 4.55 -3.88
N ARG A 555 -7.36 3.38 -3.27
CA ARG A 555 -8.56 3.08 -2.47
C ARG A 555 -8.21 2.94 -0.99
N PRO A 556 -8.15 4.05 -0.23
CA PRO A 556 -7.90 3.97 1.19
C PRO A 556 -9.06 3.29 1.92
N TRP A 557 -8.77 2.38 2.85
CA TRP A 557 -9.77 1.58 3.56
C TRP A 557 -10.87 2.43 4.23
N TYR A 558 -10.56 3.63 4.72
CA TYR A 558 -11.52 4.51 5.39
C TYR A 558 -12.54 5.17 4.44
N ARG A 559 -12.39 4.99 3.13
CA ARG A 559 -13.39 5.39 2.11
C ARG A 559 -14.16 4.19 1.56
N GLU A 560 -13.85 3.00 2.06
CA GLU A 560 -14.46 1.75 1.60
C GLU A 560 -15.68 1.39 2.45
N PRO A 561 -16.59 0.55 1.94
CA PRO A 561 -17.66 -0.03 2.74
C PRO A 561 -17.09 -0.74 3.98
N GLY A 562 -17.74 -0.58 5.14
CA GLY A 562 -17.24 -1.13 6.41
C GLY A 562 -16.19 -0.27 7.13
N ALA A 563 -15.84 0.89 6.59
CA ALA A 563 -14.89 1.82 7.22
C ALA A 563 -15.26 2.24 8.64
N GLU A 564 -16.56 2.41 8.94
CA GLU A 564 -17.02 2.82 10.29
C GLU A 564 -16.71 1.74 11.34
N GLU A 565 -16.98 0.48 11.01
CA GLU A 565 -16.69 -0.66 11.88
C GLU A 565 -15.18 -0.82 12.10
N LEU A 566 -14.40 -0.76 11.02
CA LEU A 566 -12.93 -0.81 11.09
C LEU A 566 -12.34 0.36 11.88
N SER A 567 -12.91 1.57 11.74
CA SER A 567 -12.48 2.75 12.49
C SER A 567 -12.77 2.59 13.98
N ALA A 568 -13.94 2.07 14.33
CA ALA A 568 -14.33 1.79 15.71
C ALA A 568 -13.44 0.70 16.34
N ALA A 569 -13.17 -0.39 15.61
CA ALA A 569 -12.26 -1.45 16.01
C ALA A 569 -10.83 -0.91 16.23
N SER A 570 -10.31 -0.14 15.28
CA SER A 570 -8.99 0.49 15.38
C SER A 570 -8.89 1.43 16.59
N ALA A 571 -9.95 2.20 16.87
CA ALA A 571 -10.03 3.06 18.04
C ALA A 571 -10.02 2.27 19.36
N ARG A 572 -10.81 1.19 19.47
CA ARG A 572 -10.80 0.29 20.64
C ARG A 572 -9.42 -0.32 20.87
N ALA A 573 -8.83 -0.88 19.81
CA ALA A 573 -7.51 -1.50 19.87
C ALA A 573 -6.42 -0.48 20.26
N SER A 574 -6.49 0.75 19.73
CA SER A 574 -5.59 1.84 20.09
C SER A 574 -5.75 2.27 21.55
N GLN A 575 -6.99 2.38 22.04
CA GLN A 575 -7.26 2.66 23.46
C GLN A 575 -6.72 1.54 24.36
N ALA A 576 -6.85 0.27 23.96
CA ALA A 576 -6.29 -0.85 24.69
C ALA A 576 -4.76 -0.81 24.74
N ILE A 577 -4.08 -0.41 23.65
CA ILE A 577 -2.63 -0.15 23.65
C ILE A 577 -2.29 0.93 24.67
N THR A 578 -3.01 2.07 24.66
CA THR A 578 -2.78 3.16 25.61
C THR A 578 -3.01 2.71 27.05
N ALA A 579 -4.08 1.95 27.33
CA ALA A 579 -4.36 1.45 28.66
C ALA A 579 -3.25 0.52 29.16
N ARG A 580 -2.74 -0.39 28.31
CA ARG A 580 -1.59 -1.26 28.65
C ARG A 580 -0.31 -0.47 28.85
N ALA A 581 -0.05 0.55 28.02
CA ALA A 581 1.09 1.44 28.17
C ALA A 581 1.05 2.16 29.52
N VAL A 582 -0.10 2.74 29.88
CA VAL A 582 -0.29 3.44 31.16
C VAL A 582 -0.15 2.48 32.33
N ALA A 583 -0.79 1.31 32.28
CA ALA A 583 -0.71 0.30 33.34
C ALA A 583 0.73 -0.15 33.62
N LYS A 584 1.57 -0.24 32.57
CA LYS A 584 2.99 -0.61 32.70
C LYS A 584 3.86 0.49 33.32
N HIS A 585 3.49 1.76 33.16
CA HIS A 585 4.24 2.91 33.68
C HIS A 585 3.63 3.51 34.96
N ALA A 586 2.43 3.06 35.35
CA ALA A 586 1.85 3.44 36.62
C ALA A 586 2.72 2.86 37.76
N PRO A 587 3.11 3.68 38.75
CA PRO A 587 3.85 3.17 39.89
C PRO A 587 2.99 2.13 40.60
N THR A 588 3.46 0.88 40.66
CA THR A 588 2.93 -0.12 41.57
C THR A 588 3.17 0.42 42.99
N GLN A 589 2.11 0.76 43.70
CA GLN A 589 2.19 1.05 45.14
C GLN A 589 2.64 -0.24 45.85
N SER A 590 3.94 -0.37 46.04
CA SER A 590 4.55 -1.28 47.00
C SER A 590 5.62 -0.48 47.74
N ASP A 591 5.49 -0.43 49.07
CA ASP A 591 6.43 0.12 50.07
C ASP A 591 6.13 1.51 50.68
N LEU A 592 4.86 1.81 50.95
CA LEU A 592 4.50 2.68 52.09
C LEU A 592 3.49 1.96 52.99
N GLY A 593 3.95 0.87 53.59
CA GLY A 593 3.31 0.24 54.74
C GLY A 593 3.76 0.93 56.03
N LEU A 594 2.89 1.79 56.56
CA LEU A 594 2.67 2.13 57.98
C LEU A 594 3.91 2.43 58.85
N ALA A 595 4.12 3.72 59.12
CA ALA A 595 4.70 4.14 60.39
C ALA A 595 3.68 3.87 61.50
N THR A 596 4.00 2.93 62.38
CA THR A 596 3.46 2.83 63.75
C THR A 596 4.62 2.72 64.72
#